data_AF-A0A8D0ZU01-F1
#
_entry.id   AF-A0A8D0ZU01-F1
#
_cell.length_a   1.000
_cell.length_b   1.000
_cell.length_c   1.000
_cell.angle_alpha   90.00
_cell.angle_beta   90.00
_cell.angle_gamma   90.00
#
_symmetry.space_group_name_H-M   'P 1'
#
loop_
_entity.id
_entity.type
_entity.pdbx_description
1 polymer ?
#
loop_
_entity_poly.entity_id
_entity_poly.type
_entity_poly.pdbx_seq_one_letter_code
_entity_poly.pdbx_strand_id
1 'polypeptide(L)'
;MLTREHRCGRSEEQEPEPGLSPKKAGSGRWLRNGCKWKMEEPEEPANGGQSLPPVYIYSPEYVSMCDSLAKVPKRASMVHSLIEAYALHKQMRIVKPKVASMEEMATFHTDAYLQHLQKVSQEGDDDHPDSIEYGLGYDCPATEGIFDYAAAVGGATITAAQCLIDGMCKVAINWSGGWHHAKNVLKEVYIAFNPKAVVLQLGADTIAGDPMCSFNMTPVGIGKCLKYILQWQLATLILGGGGYNLANTARCWTYLTGVILGKTLSSEIPDHEVSKALTSPLFFKGKS
;
A
#
# COMPACT_ATOMS: atom_id res chain seq x y z
N MET A 1 -29.86 16.04 -54.19
CA MET A 1 -28.71 16.94 -54.38
C MET A 1 -27.56 16.39 -53.55
N LEU A 2 -26.59 15.79 -54.25
CA LEU A 2 -25.20 15.46 -53.90
C LEU A 2 -24.87 14.88 -52.51
N THR A 3 -24.75 13.55 -52.51
CA THR A 3 -23.85 12.72 -51.70
C THR A 3 -22.37 13.00 -52.02
N ARG A 4 -21.46 12.86 -51.05
CA ARG A 4 -20.05 12.52 -51.31
C ARG A 4 -19.41 11.76 -50.14
N GLU A 5 -19.24 10.46 -50.35
CA GLU A 5 -18.20 9.64 -49.74
C GLU A 5 -16.82 10.13 -50.23
N HIS A 6 -15.74 9.97 -49.44
CA HIS A 6 -14.42 9.66 -49.99
C HIS A 6 -13.52 8.90 -49.02
N ARG A 7 -12.80 7.93 -49.61
CA ARG A 7 -11.91 6.93 -49.03
C ARG A 7 -10.50 7.48 -48.80
N CYS A 8 -9.80 6.82 -47.88
CA CYS A 8 -8.42 6.33 -47.94
C CYS A 8 -7.38 7.12 -48.78
N GLY A 9 -6.39 7.69 -48.09
CA GLY A 9 -5.07 7.97 -48.62
C GLY A 9 -4.01 7.52 -47.61
N ARG A 10 -3.22 6.48 -47.96
CA ARG A 10 -1.95 6.16 -47.30
C ARG A 10 -1.00 7.34 -47.50
N SER A 11 -0.46 7.90 -46.43
CA SER A 11 0.73 8.75 -46.51
C SER A 11 1.96 7.85 -46.44
N GLU A 12 2.81 8.01 -47.45
CA GLU A 12 4.08 7.30 -47.66
C GLU A 12 5.03 7.47 -46.47
N GLU A 13 5.71 6.38 -46.09
CA GLU A 13 6.84 6.38 -45.16
C GLU A 13 8.01 7.14 -45.81
N GLN A 14 8.42 8.25 -45.20
CA GLN A 14 9.70 8.89 -45.49
C GLN A 14 10.78 8.24 -44.60
N GLU A 15 11.74 7.55 -45.22
CA GLU A 15 12.96 7.11 -44.54
C GLU A 15 13.83 8.33 -44.18
N PRO A 16 14.38 8.43 -42.96
CA PRO A 16 15.38 9.43 -42.63
C PRO A 16 16.80 8.94 -42.96
N GLU A 17 17.51 9.76 -43.73
CA GLU A 17 18.94 9.68 -44.10
C GLU A 17 19.89 9.48 -42.90
N PRO A 18 21.08 8.85 -43.11
CA PRO A 18 21.95 8.41 -42.04
C PRO A 18 22.96 9.48 -41.64
N GLY A 19 23.08 9.74 -40.33
CA GLY A 19 24.29 10.35 -39.79
C GLY A 19 24.04 11.30 -38.64
N LEU A 20 24.16 10.79 -37.42
CA LEU A 20 24.71 11.49 -36.25
C LEU A 20 25.00 10.43 -35.19
N SER A 21 26.30 10.18 -34.94
CA SER A 21 26.78 9.18 -33.99
C SER A 21 26.39 9.51 -32.54
N PRO A 22 25.77 8.58 -31.78
CA PRO A 22 25.51 8.79 -30.36
C PRO A 22 26.80 8.64 -29.55
N LYS A 23 27.10 9.64 -28.71
CA LYS A 23 28.14 9.56 -27.68
C LYS A 23 27.79 8.43 -26.69
N LYS A 24 28.78 7.57 -26.43
CA LYS A 24 28.72 6.38 -25.59
C LYS A 24 28.16 6.68 -24.18
N ALA A 25 27.02 6.10 -23.85
CA ALA A 25 26.62 5.76 -22.49
C ALA A 25 26.68 4.22 -22.35
N GLY A 26 27.19 3.73 -21.21
CA GLY A 26 27.61 2.35 -20.98
C GLY A 26 26.59 1.29 -21.42
N SER A 27 27.02 0.39 -22.31
CA SER A 27 26.20 -0.69 -22.85
C SER A 27 26.13 -1.87 -21.88
N GLY A 28 24.99 -2.07 -21.21
CA GLY A 28 24.56 -3.39 -20.77
C GLY A 28 24.16 -4.23 -21.99
N ARG A 29 24.75 -5.42 -22.16
CA ARG A 29 24.59 -6.26 -23.35
C ARG A 29 23.47 -7.28 -23.11
N TRP A 30 22.36 -7.17 -23.84
CA TRP A 30 21.32 -8.21 -23.85
C TRP A 30 21.79 -9.41 -24.69
N LEU A 31 22.15 -10.52 -24.04
CA LEU A 31 22.43 -11.79 -24.73
C LEU A 31 21.18 -12.66 -24.78
N ARG A 32 20.75 -12.99 -26.00
CA ARG A 32 19.62 -13.91 -26.25
C ARG A 32 20.14 -15.34 -26.27
N ASN A 33 19.95 -16.09 -25.18
CA ASN A 33 20.23 -17.53 -25.11
C ASN A 33 19.08 -18.28 -24.40
N GLY A 34 18.15 -18.85 -25.19
CA GLY A 34 17.14 -19.81 -24.73
C GLY A 34 16.02 -19.22 -23.86
N CYS A 35 14.88 -19.92 -23.78
CA CYS A 35 13.64 -19.50 -23.10
C CYS A 35 13.74 -19.43 -21.55
N LYS A 36 14.70 -18.66 -21.01
CA LYS A 36 14.77 -18.30 -19.59
C LYS A 36 15.18 -16.84 -19.43
N TRP A 37 14.27 -16.04 -18.89
CA TRP A 37 14.58 -14.71 -18.40
C TRP A 37 15.35 -14.84 -17.09
N LYS A 38 16.63 -14.48 -17.07
CA LYS A 38 17.38 -14.23 -15.84
C LYS A 38 17.53 -12.72 -15.69
N MET A 39 17.00 -12.17 -14.60
CA MET A 39 17.37 -10.81 -14.19
C MET A 39 18.81 -10.85 -13.67
N GLU A 40 19.67 -9.97 -14.18
CA GLU A 40 20.92 -9.65 -13.50
C GLU A 40 20.57 -8.91 -12.21
N GLU A 41 21.06 -9.44 -11.08
CA GLU A 41 20.95 -8.77 -9.79
C GLU A 41 21.85 -7.53 -9.83
N PRO A 42 21.33 -6.33 -9.48
CA PRO A 42 22.15 -5.14 -9.47
C PRO A 42 23.22 -5.27 -8.37
N GLU A 43 24.45 -4.84 -8.66
CA GLU A 43 25.54 -4.78 -7.69
C GLU A 43 25.11 -3.97 -6.45
N GLU A 44 25.38 -4.54 -5.27
CA GLU A 44 25.16 -3.90 -3.96
C GLU A 44 25.87 -2.53 -3.93
N PRO A 45 25.16 -1.42 -3.68
CA PRO A 45 25.81 -0.13 -3.59
C PRO A 45 26.69 -0.11 -2.34
N ALA A 46 28.00 0.04 -2.54
CA ALA A 46 28.94 0.35 -1.49
C ALA A 46 28.64 1.76 -0.96
N ASN A 47 27.85 1.86 0.12
CA ASN A 47 27.79 3.12 0.87
C ASN A 47 27.50 2.86 2.36
N GLY A 48 28.54 3.02 3.18
CA GLY A 48 28.49 2.97 4.65
C GLY A 48 27.86 4.20 5.30
N GLY A 49 26.84 4.79 4.68
CA GLY A 49 26.00 5.80 5.31
C GLY A 49 24.93 5.10 6.16
N GLN A 50 24.77 5.50 7.43
CA GLN A 50 23.70 4.95 8.27
C GLN A 50 22.34 5.20 7.58
N SER A 51 21.70 4.12 7.12
CA SER A 51 20.36 4.17 6.55
C SER A 51 19.39 4.74 7.59
N LEU A 52 18.65 5.80 7.22
CA LEU A 52 17.65 6.38 8.10
C LEU A 52 16.61 5.30 8.45
N PRO A 53 16.24 5.14 9.74
CA PRO A 53 15.25 4.17 10.12
C PRO A 53 13.91 4.48 9.44
N PRO A 54 13.14 3.46 9.01
CA PRO A 54 11.79 3.67 8.51
C PRO A 54 10.92 4.39 9.54
N VAL A 55 10.02 5.24 9.08
CA VAL A 55 8.98 5.81 9.93
C VAL A 55 7.82 4.82 10.04
N TYR A 56 7.34 4.61 11.26
CA TYR A 56 6.14 3.81 11.54
C TYR A 56 5.08 4.71 12.17
N ILE A 57 3.98 4.93 11.47
CA ILE A 57 2.88 5.76 11.97
C ILE A 57 2.07 4.96 12.98
N TYR A 58 2.09 5.42 14.23
CA TYR A 58 1.43 4.74 15.32
C TYR A 58 1.20 5.67 16.50
N SER A 59 0.02 5.53 17.11
CA SER A 59 -0.22 5.85 18.51
C SER A 59 -1.32 4.93 19.05
N PRO A 60 -1.43 4.74 20.38
CA PRO A 60 -2.51 3.95 20.97
C PRO A 60 -3.89 4.47 20.58
N GLU A 61 -4.06 5.79 20.51
CA GLU A 61 -5.32 6.43 20.13
C GLU A 61 -5.68 6.15 18.67
N TYR A 62 -4.69 6.20 17.78
CA TYR A 62 -4.89 5.89 16.37
C TYR A 62 -5.28 4.42 16.16
N VAL A 63 -4.63 3.50 16.86
CA VAL A 63 -4.99 2.07 16.79
C VAL A 63 -6.39 1.82 17.32
N SER A 64 -6.75 2.43 18.46
CA SER A 64 -8.10 2.33 19.02
C SER A 64 -9.15 2.87 18.05
N MET A 65 -8.84 3.98 17.35
CA MET A 65 -9.71 4.52 16.31
C MET A 65 -9.82 3.56 15.12
N CYS A 66 -8.72 2.96 14.68
CA CYS A 66 -8.76 2.02 13.55
C CYS A 66 -9.51 0.73 13.84
N ASP A 67 -9.54 0.29 15.10
CA ASP A 67 -10.22 -0.92 15.54
C ASP A 67 -11.74 -0.74 15.73
N SER A 68 -12.25 0.50 15.68
CA SER A 68 -13.69 0.78 15.74
C SER A 68 -14.42 0.34 14.46
N LEU A 69 -13.70 0.11 13.36
CA LEU A 69 -14.30 -0.30 12.08
C LEU A 69 -14.86 -1.74 12.16
N ALA A 70 -16.18 -1.85 12.09
CA ALA A 70 -16.92 -3.11 12.27
C ALA A 70 -16.50 -4.24 11.31
N LYS A 71 -16.06 -3.92 10.09
CA LYS A 71 -15.67 -4.91 9.08
C LYS A 71 -14.34 -5.62 9.36
N VAL A 72 -13.43 -4.99 10.12
CA VAL A 72 -12.09 -5.52 10.42
C VAL A 72 -11.77 -5.32 11.90
N PRO A 73 -12.56 -5.94 12.80
CA PRO A 73 -12.50 -5.64 14.22
C PRO A 73 -11.14 -6.01 14.80
N LYS A 74 -10.53 -5.10 15.57
CA LYS A 74 -9.25 -5.31 16.27
C LYS A 74 -8.04 -5.63 15.36
N ARG A 75 -8.15 -5.40 14.05
CA ARG A 75 -7.08 -5.72 13.10
C ARG A 75 -5.85 -4.84 13.33
N ALA A 76 -6.02 -3.56 13.62
CA ALA A 76 -4.90 -2.65 13.83
C ALA A 76 -4.13 -3.02 15.10
N SER A 77 -4.84 -3.32 16.19
CA SER A 77 -4.20 -3.85 17.42
C SER A 77 -3.45 -5.15 17.15
N MET A 78 -4.05 -6.08 16.40
CA MET A 78 -3.41 -7.37 16.13
C MET A 78 -2.12 -7.22 15.30
N VAL A 79 -2.13 -6.36 14.28
CA VAL A 79 -0.95 -6.04 13.47
C VAL A 79 0.13 -5.41 14.32
N HIS A 80 -0.22 -4.37 15.08
CA HIS A 80 0.75 -3.66 15.91
C HIS A 80 1.34 -4.55 17.00
N SER A 81 0.50 -5.30 17.72
CA SER A 81 0.93 -6.20 18.79
C SER A 81 1.89 -7.27 18.28
N LEU A 82 1.67 -7.80 17.06
CA LEU A 82 2.59 -8.75 16.45
C LEU A 82 3.92 -8.10 16.01
N ILE A 83 3.89 -6.88 15.46
CA ILE A 83 5.10 -6.08 15.18
C ILE A 83 5.89 -5.82 16.46
N GLU A 84 5.20 -5.56 17.58
CA GLU A 84 5.81 -5.40 18.90
C GLU A 84 6.41 -6.68 19.44
N ALA A 85 5.72 -7.81 19.30
CA ALA A 85 6.17 -9.12 19.73
C ALA A 85 7.49 -9.53 19.05
N TYR A 86 7.67 -9.17 17.77
CA TYR A 86 8.94 -9.34 17.05
C TYR A 86 9.96 -8.21 17.28
N ALA A 87 9.67 -7.26 18.17
CA ALA A 87 10.50 -6.10 18.50
C ALA A 87 10.89 -5.23 17.28
N LEU A 88 10.09 -5.23 16.21
CA LEU A 88 10.39 -4.49 14.99
C LEU A 88 10.22 -2.98 15.18
N HIS A 89 9.27 -2.56 16.02
CA HIS A 89 9.04 -1.15 16.37
C HIS A 89 10.30 -0.46 16.92
N LYS A 90 11.18 -1.20 17.62
CA LYS A 90 12.43 -0.66 18.19
C LYS A 90 13.46 -0.25 17.12
N GLN A 91 13.27 -0.69 15.88
CA GLN A 91 14.14 -0.40 14.74
C GLN A 91 13.52 0.63 13.78
N MET A 92 12.36 1.17 14.14
CA MET A 92 11.63 2.17 13.38
C MET A 92 11.48 3.44 14.21
N ARG A 93 11.34 4.57 13.53
CA ARG A 93 10.95 5.82 14.18
C ARG A 93 9.43 5.87 14.28
N ILE A 94 8.91 5.73 15.50
CA ILE A 94 7.48 5.88 15.75
C ILE A 94 7.11 7.36 15.63
N VAL A 95 6.12 7.66 14.79
CA VAL A 95 5.56 9.02 14.65
C VAL A 95 4.07 8.95 14.91
N LYS A 96 3.60 9.80 15.84
CA LYS A 96 2.18 9.93 16.13
C LYS A 96 1.47 10.63 14.96
N PRO A 97 0.39 10.05 14.41
CA PRO A 97 -0.36 10.69 13.35
C PRO A 97 -1.08 11.94 13.84
N LYS A 98 -1.20 12.92 12.94
CA LYS A 98 -2.18 14.00 13.07
C LYS A 98 -3.52 13.54 12.52
N VAL A 99 -4.61 14.11 13.00
CA VAL A 99 -5.94 13.95 12.39
C VAL A 99 -6.03 14.96 11.25
N ALA A 100 -6.50 14.52 10.08
CA ALA A 100 -6.68 15.43 8.95
C ALA A 100 -7.78 16.43 9.24
N SER A 101 -7.52 17.69 8.93
CA SER A 101 -8.53 18.72 8.88
C SER A 101 -9.48 18.52 7.70
N MET A 102 -10.66 19.14 7.78
CA MET A 102 -11.60 19.19 6.65
C MET A 102 -10.94 19.77 5.39
N GLU A 103 -10.13 20.81 5.56
CA GLU A 103 -9.39 21.47 4.47
C GLU A 103 -8.41 20.49 3.79
N GLU A 104 -7.64 19.73 4.57
CA GLU A 104 -6.73 18.72 4.03
C GLU A 104 -7.48 17.60 3.29
N MET A 105 -8.63 17.16 3.79
CA MET A 105 -9.45 16.16 3.10
C MET A 105 -10.10 16.73 1.83
N ALA A 106 -10.46 18.01 1.82
CA ALA A 106 -11.04 18.72 0.69
C ALA A 106 -10.05 18.97 -0.46
N THR A 107 -8.75 18.67 -0.27
CA THR A 107 -7.78 18.68 -1.37
C THR A 107 -8.10 17.66 -2.47
N PHE A 108 -8.90 16.63 -2.14
CA PHE A 108 -9.36 15.61 -3.08
C PHE A 108 -10.89 15.44 -3.07
N HIS A 109 -11.49 15.40 -1.88
CA HIS A 109 -12.94 15.22 -1.74
C HIS A 109 -13.70 16.53 -1.94
N THR A 110 -14.95 16.43 -2.37
CA THR A 110 -15.82 17.61 -2.47
C THR A 110 -16.32 18.03 -1.09
N ASP A 111 -16.52 19.34 -0.88
CA ASP A 111 -17.07 19.87 0.38
C ASP A 111 -18.42 19.22 0.71
N ALA A 112 -19.28 19.03 -0.30
CA ALA A 112 -20.59 18.39 -0.13
C ALA A 112 -20.49 16.95 0.38
N TYR A 113 -19.55 16.15 -0.15
CA TYR A 113 -19.31 14.80 0.32
C TYR A 113 -18.81 14.78 1.77
N LEU A 114 -17.86 15.65 2.12
CA LEU A 114 -17.30 15.70 3.46
C LEU A 114 -18.31 16.17 4.51
N GLN A 115 -19.15 17.15 4.17
CA GLN A 115 -20.26 17.58 5.01
C GLN A 115 -21.28 16.45 5.22
N HIS A 116 -21.63 15.71 4.16
CA HIS A 116 -22.50 14.54 4.28
C HIS A 116 -21.90 13.46 5.17
N LEU A 117 -20.61 13.15 4.98
CA LEU A 117 -19.89 12.17 5.78
C LEU A 117 -19.84 12.58 7.27
N GLN A 118 -19.62 13.87 7.55
CA GLN A 118 -19.63 14.39 8.91
C GLN A 118 -21.01 14.30 9.55
N LYS A 119 -22.08 14.61 8.79
CA LYS A 119 -23.46 14.48 9.25
C LYS A 119 -23.79 13.03 9.62
N VAL A 120 -23.56 12.08 8.71
CA VAL A 120 -23.77 10.64 8.95
C VAL A 120 -22.96 10.16 10.16
N SER A 121 -21.74 10.66 10.31
CA SER A 121 -20.87 10.30 11.44
C SER A 121 -21.40 10.76 12.80
N GLN A 122 -22.24 11.80 12.87
CA GLN A 122 -22.78 12.35 14.12
C GLN A 122 -24.20 11.85 14.41
N GLU A 123 -25.01 11.73 13.37
CA GLU A 123 -26.45 11.50 13.49
C GLU A 123 -26.84 10.04 13.13
N GLY A 124 -25.91 9.27 12.56
CA GLY A 124 -26.21 8.01 11.88
C GLY A 124 -26.80 8.23 10.49
N ASP A 125 -27.11 7.14 9.79
CA ASP A 125 -27.79 7.20 8.49
C ASP A 125 -29.31 7.07 8.69
N ASP A 126 -30.05 8.10 8.30
CA ASP A 126 -31.52 8.11 8.30
C ASP A 126 -32.06 7.71 6.90
N ASP A 127 -31.43 6.70 6.29
CA ASP A 127 -31.64 6.28 4.90
C ASP A 127 -31.58 7.46 3.90
N HIS A 128 -30.63 8.38 4.08
CA HIS A 128 -30.55 9.57 3.25
C HIS A 128 -30.23 9.19 1.80
N PRO A 129 -30.95 9.69 0.77
CA PRO A 129 -30.73 9.28 -0.62
C PRO A 129 -29.29 9.53 -1.08
N ASP A 130 -28.69 10.62 -0.63
CA ASP A 130 -27.30 10.97 -0.91
C ASP A 130 -26.30 9.94 -0.34
N SER A 131 -26.63 9.20 0.72
CA SER A 131 -25.75 8.14 1.26
C SER A 131 -25.46 7.08 0.19
N ILE A 132 -26.47 6.67 -0.57
CA ILE A 132 -26.31 5.71 -1.67
C ILE A 132 -25.49 6.34 -2.82
N GLU A 133 -25.78 7.60 -3.17
CA GLU A 133 -25.07 8.31 -4.24
C GLU A 133 -23.57 8.48 -3.92
N TYR A 134 -23.26 8.75 -2.65
CA TYR A 134 -21.89 8.85 -2.13
C TYR A 134 -21.24 7.50 -1.80
N GLY A 135 -21.92 6.38 -2.10
CA GLY A 135 -21.38 5.02 -1.96
C GLY A 135 -21.36 4.48 -0.53
N LEU A 136 -22.09 5.12 0.38
CA LEU A 136 -22.36 4.58 1.71
C LEU A 136 -23.49 3.55 1.64
N GLY A 137 -23.32 2.42 2.32
CA GLY A 137 -24.25 1.30 2.25
C GLY A 137 -23.57 -0.01 2.62
N TYR A 138 -23.81 -1.08 1.87
CA TYR A 138 -23.30 -2.42 2.23
C TYR A 138 -21.77 -2.48 2.31
N ASP A 139 -21.08 -1.89 1.33
CA ASP A 139 -19.61 -1.94 1.26
C ASP A 139 -18.91 -0.91 2.15
N CYS A 140 -19.54 0.24 2.38
CA CYS A 140 -19.07 1.28 3.29
C CYS A 140 -20.22 1.66 4.25
N PRO A 141 -20.38 0.96 5.38
CA PRO A 141 -21.54 1.14 6.24
C PRO A 141 -21.56 2.55 6.81
N ALA A 142 -22.72 3.20 6.68
CA ALA A 142 -22.99 4.54 7.17
C ALA A 142 -23.21 4.47 8.69
N THR A 143 -22.12 4.56 9.46
CA THR A 143 -22.16 4.43 10.93
C THR A 143 -21.69 5.69 11.62
N GLU A 144 -22.02 5.81 12.90
CA GLU A 144 -21.45 6.83 13.77
C GLU A 144 -19.91 6.71 13.78
N GLY A 145 -19.21 7.85 13.81
CA GLY A 145 -17.75 7.93 13.86
C GLY A 145 -17.00 7.68 12.54
N ILE A 146 -17.68 7.47 11.41
CA ILE A 146 -17.01 7.23 10.10
C ILE A 146 -16.15 8.41 9.64
N PHE A 147 -16.54 9.64 9.97
CA PHE A 147 -15.77 10.83 9.60
C PHE A 147 -14.49 10.91 10.43
N ASP A 148 -14.57 10.68 11.74
CA ASP A 148 -13.40 10.68 12.63
C ASP A 148 -12.42 9.58 12.25
N TYR A 149 -12.95 8.40 11.87
CA TYR A 149 -12.15 7.32 11.31
C TYR A 149 -11.43 7.75 10.01
N ALA A 150 -12.16 8.33 9.05
CA ALA A 150 -11.61 8.78 7.78
C ALA A 150 -10.55 9.86 7.99
N ALA A 151 -10.81 10.84 8.85
CA ALA A 151 -9.89 11.91 9.20
C ALA A 151 -8.62 11.39 9.90
N ALA A 152 -8.75 10.39 10.78
CA ALA A 152 -7.60 9.76 11.43
C ALA A 152 -6.72 9.00 10.42
N VAL A 153 -7.31 8.20 9.54
CA VAL A 153 -6.55 7.43 8.54
C VAL A 153 -5.95 8.32 7.45
N GLY A 154 -6.71 9.32 6.99
CA GLY A 154 -6.23 10.34 6.06
C GLY A 154 -5.07 11.13 6.65
N GLY A 155 -5.23 11.63 7.88
CA GLY A 155 -4.20 12.39 8.59
C GLY A 155 -2.94 11.57 8.90
N ALA A 156 -3.08 10.29 9.21
CA ALA A 156 -1.96 9.37 9.36
C ALA A 156 -1.16 9.19 8.07
N THR A 157 -1.85 9.10 6.93
CA THR A 157 -1.22 8.99 5.60
C THR A 157 -0.53 10.30 5.20
N ILE A 158 -1.17 11.46 5.45
CA ILE A 158 -0.56 12.78 5.25
C ILE A 158 0.68 12.94 6.15
N THR A 159 0.60 12.52 7.40
CA THR A 159 1.74 12.56 8.34
C THR A 159 2.92 11.74 7.81
N ALA A 160 2.66 10.53 7.29
CA ALA A 160 3.68 9.70 6.67
C ALA A 160 4.29 10.35 5.41
N ALA A 161 3.46 10.95 4.56
CA ALA A 161 3.92 11.68 3.38
C ALA A 161 4.79 12.88 3.75
N GLN A 162 4.38 13.65 4.76
CA GLN A 162 5.17 14.76 5.30
C GLN A 162 6.53 14.29 5.80
N CYS A 163 6.61 13.13 6.48
CA CYS A 163 7.88 12.57 6.91
C CYS A 163 8.83 12.20 5.75
N LEU A 164 8.28 11.83 4.59
CA LEU A 164 9.08 11.59 3.39
C LEU A 164 9.55 12.90 2.76
N ILE A 165 8.66 13.91 2.68
CA ILE A 165 8.96 15.24 2.13
C ILE A 165 10.03 15.96 2.96
N ASP A 166 9.95 15.87 4.29
CA ASP A 166 10.91 16.47 5.23
C ASP A 166 12.26 15.73 5.25
N GLY A 167 12.40 14.63 4.49
CA GLY A 167 13.61 13.82 4.47
C GLY A 167 13.89 13.07 5.78
N MET A 168 12.89 12.93 6.66
CA MET A 168 13.05 12.20 7.93
C MET A 168 13.32 10.71 7.70
N CYS A 169 12.84 10.16 6.59
CA CYS A 169 13.01 8.76 6.21
C CYS A 169 12.92 8.58 4.70
N LYS A 170 13.38 7.42 4.20
CA LYS A 170 13.09 6.99 2.82
C LYS A 170 11.85 6.10 2.72
N VAL A 171 11.44 5.48 3.83
CA VAL A 171 10.27 4.61 3.90
C VAL A 171 9.41 5.04 5.09
N ALA A 172 8.12 5.28 4.84
CA ALA A 172 7.14 5.57 5.88
C ALA A 172 5.98 4.57 5.78
N ILE A 173 5.53 4.02 6.90
CA ILE A 173 4.57 2.92 6.96
C ILE A 173 3.31 3.37 7.70
N ASN A 174 2.14 3.20 7.06
CA ASN A 174 0.82 3.31 7.66
C ASN A 174 -0.04 2.08 7.27
N TRP A 175 0.05 1.00 8.05
CA TRP A 175 -0.70 -0.25 7.78
C TRP A 175 -2.22 -0.08 7.85
N SER A 176 -2.73 0.89 8.61
CA SER A 176 -4.17 1.15 8.69
C SER A 176 -4.72 2.01 7.55
N GLY A 177 -3.85 2.52 6.66
CA GLY A 177 -4.24 3.22 5.43
C GLY A 177 -4.42 2.29 4.22
N GLY A 178 -4.52 2.87 3.02
CA GLY A 178 -4.59 2.10 1.77
C GLY A 178 -6.00 1.75 1.28
N TRP A 179 -7.00 2.55 1.64
CA TRP A 179 -8.39 2.43 1.20
C TRP A 179 -8.57 2.90 -0.25
N HIS A 180 -8.17 2.03 -1.17
CA HIS A 180 -7.91 2.34 -2.58
C HIS A 180 -9.03 2.00 -3.57
N HIS A 181 -10.29 1.87 -3.14
CA HIS A 181 -11.38 1.72 -4.13
C HIS A 181 -11.50 2.93 -5.09
N ALA A 182 -10.68 3.97 -4.90
CA ALA A 182 -10.28 4.93 -5.91
C ALA A 182 -9.27 4.32 -6.92
N LYS A 183 -9.75 4.14 -8.17
CA LYS A 183 -9.16 3.47 -9.34
C LYS A 183 -7.64 3.25 -9.40
N ASN A 184 -7.27 2.05 -9.84
CA ASN A 184 -5.90 1.57 -10.05
C ASN A 184 -5.47 1.59 -11.52
N VAL A 185 -4.18 1.85 -11.78
CA VAL A 185 -3.42 1.32 -12.93
C VAL A 185 -1.97 1.16 -12.47
N LEU A 186 -1.30 0.03 -12.74
CA LEU A 186 0.17 0.01 -12.81
C LEU A 186 0.75 -1.31 -13.36
N LYS A 187 1.42 -1.21 -14.52
CA LYS A 187 2.60 -2.04 -14.87
C LYS A 187 3.50 -1.39 -15.94
N GLU A 188 3.00 -0.47 -16.77
CA GLU A 188 3.80 0.22 -17.80
C GLU A 188 4.44 1.56 -17.36
N VAL A 189 4.15 2.02 -16.14
CA VAL A 189 4.43 3.41 -15.72
C VAL A 189 5.91 3.64 -15.38
N TYR A 190 6.65 2.68 -14.80
CA TYR A 190 8.01 2.99 -14.31
C TYR A 190 8.98 3.45 -15.42
N ILE A 191 9.00 2.74 -16.55
CA ILE A 191 9.88 3.06 -17.67
C ILE A 191 9.43 4.35 -18.37
N ALA A 192 8.12 4.61 -18.42
CA ALA A 192 7.56 5.80 -19.06
C ALA A 192 7.58 7.06 -18.18
N PHE A 193 7.55 6.92 -16.85
CA PHE A 193 7.18 8.00 -15.92
C PHE A 193 8.33 8.48 -15.03
N ASN A 194 9.42 7.71 -14.87
CA ASN A 194 10.60 8.08 -14.06
C ASN A 194 10.21 8.67 -12.67
N PRO A 195 9.55 7.90 -11.81
CA PRO A 195 8.94 8.42 -10.58
C PRO A 195 9.98 8.99 -9.61
N LYS A 196 9.57 10.01 -8.84
CA LYS A 196 10.38 10.61 -7.77
C LYS A 196 10.01 10.10 -6.37
N ALA A 197 8.82 9.52 -6.24
CA ALA A 197 8.33 8.87 -5.04
C ALA A 197 7.38 7.72 -5.43
N VAL A 198 7.13 6.81 -4.49
CA VAL A 198 6.25 5.66 -4.67
C VAL A 198 5.24 5.62 -3.52
N VAL A 199 3.97 5.39 -3.84
CA VAL A 199 2.96 4.98 -2.86
C VAL A 199 2.61 3.54 -3.18
N LEU A 200 2.82 2.63 -2.23
CA LEU A 200 2.66 1.20 -2.40
C LEU A 200 1.61 0.67 -1.42
N GLN A 201 0.44 0.33 -1.96
CA GLN A 201 -0.63 -0.33 -1.24
C GLN A 201 -0.40 -1.85 -1.26
N LEU A 202 -0.50 -2.48 -0.09
CA LEU A 202 -0.18 -3.89 0.13
C LEU A 202 -1.35 -4.60 0.84
N GLY A 203 -2.54 -4.54 0.22
CA GLY A 203 -3.71 -5.30 0.63
C GLY A 203 -3.39 -6.78 0.80
N ALA A 204 -3.78 -7.35 1.94
CA ALA A 204 -3.54 -8.73 2.33
C ALA A 204 -4.70 -9.68 1.98
N ASP A 205 -5.74 -9.18 1.30
CA ASP A 205 -6.86 -9.98 0.76
C ASP A 205 -6.44 -10.91 -0.39
N THR A 206 -5.24 -10.72 -0.93
CA THR A 206 -4.61 -11.64 -1.89
C THR A 206 -4.03 -12.92 -1.24
N ILE A 207 -3.89 -12.94 0.09
CA ILE A 207 -3.26 -14.04 0.83
C ILE A 207 -4.17 -15.27 0.88
N ALA A 208 -3.56 -16.45 0.72
CA ALA A 208 -4.25 -17.72 0.86
C ALA A 208 -5.04 -17.82 2.19
N GLY A 209 -6.30 -18.25 2.10
CA GLY A 209 -7.19 -18.35 3.27
C GLY A 209 -7.89 -17.06 3.65
N ASP A 210 -7.79 -16.01 2.84
CA ASP A 210 -8.67 -14.85 2.95
C ASP A 210 -10.11 -15.17 2.50
N PRO A 211 -11.15 -14.69 3.19
CA PRO A 211 -12.56 -14.87 2.81
C PRO A 211 -12.93 -14.42 1.40
N MET A 212 -12.18 -13.48 0.80
CA MET A 212 -12.39 -13.08 -0.60
C MET A 212 -12.03 -14.19 -1.59
N CYS A 213 -11.35 -15.25 -1.14
CA CYS A 213 -11.15 -16.54 -1.82
C CYS A 213 -10.66 -16.47 -3.28
N SER A 214 -10.00 -15.38 -3.67
CA SER A 214 -9.67 -15.11 -5.07
C SER A 214 -8.26 -15.58 -5.45
N PHE A 215 -7.27 -15.35 -4.58
CA PHE A 215 -5.87 -15.67 -4.84
C PHE A 215 -5.29 -16.65 -3.81
N ASN A 216 -4.13 -17.21 -4.13
CA ASN A 216 -3.41 -18.17 -3.31
C ASN A 216 -1.96 -17.69 -3.04
N MET A 217 -1.81 -16.40 -2.73
CA MET A 217 -0.49 -15.79 -2.50
C MET A 217 0.00 -16.06 -1.08
N THR A 218 1.31 -15.94 -0.88
CA THR A 218 1.95 -15.93 0.44
C THR A 218 2.61 -14.58 0.70
N PRO A 219 2.84 -14.20 1.98
CA PRO A 219 3.55 -12.96 2.30
C PRO A 219 4.94 -12.88 1.65
N VAL A 220 5.60 -14.03 1.43
CA VAL A 220 6.88 -14.11 0.73
C VAL A 220 6.78 -13.63 -0.72
N GLY A 221 5.69 -13.99 -1.42
CA GLY A 221 5.42 -13.52 -2.78
C GLY A 221 5.29 -12.01 -2.86
N ILE A 222 4.50 -11.43 -1.95
CA ILE A 222 4.34 -9.96 -1.84
C ILE A 222 5.65 -9.29 -1.43
N GLY A 223 6.41 -9.91 -0.51
CA GLY A 223 7.70 -9.43 -0.06
C GLY A 223 8.74 -9.32 -1.18
N LYS A 224 8.67 -10.17 -2.21
CA LYS A 224 9.53 -10.04 -3.41
C LYS A 224 9.19 -8.78 -4.21
N CYS A 225 7.90 -8.50 -4.40
CA CYS A 225 7.45 -7.27 -5.07
C CYS A 225 7.88 -6.03 -4.28
N LEU A 226 7.73 -6.07 -2.95
CA LEU A 226 8.18 -5.01 -2.06
C LEU A 226 9.69 -4.78 -2.16
N LYS A 227 10.50 -5.84 -2.07
CA LYS A 227 11.97 -5.73 -2.21
C LYS A 227 12.37 -5.11 -3.55
N TYR A 228 11.72 -5.51 -4.64
CA TYR A 228 11.99 -4.96 -5.96
C TYR A 228 11.76 -3.44 -6.02
N ILE A 229 10.69 -2.95 -5.39
CA ILE A 229 10.39 -1.52 -5.32
C ILE A 229 11.41 -0.78 -4.41
N LEU A 230 11.75 -1.36 -3.26
CA LEU A 230 12.70 -0.74 -2.32
C LEU A 230 14.12 -0.59 -2.91
N GLN A 231 14.50 -1.45 -3.87
CA GLN A 231 15.77 -1.32 -4.61
C GLN A 231 15.88 -0.02 -5.41
N TRP A 232 14.75 0.62 -5.75
CA TRP A 232 14.77 1.91 -6.45
C TRP A 232 15.25 3.07 -5.56
N GLN A 233 15.31 2.86 -4.24
CA GLN A 233 15.75 3.84 -3.24
C GLN A 233 15.02 5.20 -3.29
N LEU A 234 13.78 5.20 -3.78
CA LEU A 234 12.88 6.34 -3.81
C LEU A 234 12.16 6.50 -2.47
N ALA A 235 11.70 7.72 -2.19
CA ALA A 235 10.76 7.97 -1.09
C ALA A 235 9.52 7.09 -1.28
N THR A 236 9.28 6.17 -0.34
CA THR A 236 8.27 5.13 -0.47
C THR A 236 7.30 5.16 0.70
N LEU A 237 6.03 5.44 0.41
CA LEU A 237 4.92 5.38 1.36
C LEU A 237 4.26 4.00 1.28
N ILE A 238 4.31 3.24 2.38
CA ILE A 238 3.75 1.90 2.48
C ILE A 238 2.39 1.98 3.16
N LEU A 239 1.37 1.41 2.52
CA LEU A 239 0.00 1.35 3.02
C LEU A 239 -0.48 -0.10 3.11
N GLY A 240 -1.44 -0.35 3.99
CA GLY A 240 -2.14 -1.64 4.08
C GLY A 240 -3.25 -1.75 3.03
N GLY A 241 -4.49 -1.86 3.49
CA GLY A 241 -5.68 -1.97 2.65
C GLY A 241 -6.62 -3.10 3.08
N GLY A 242 -7.13 -3.85 2.08
CA GLY A 242 -7.92 -5.07 2.28
C GLY A 242 -7.14 -6.17 3.02
N GLY A 243 -7.86 -7.17 3.52
CA GLY A 243 -7.30 -8.24 4.36
C GLY A 243 -8.28 -8.60 5.46
N TYR A 244 -9.06 -9.64 5.22
CA TYR A 244 -10.26 -10.01 5.96
C TYR A 244 -10.06 -11.28 6.79
N ASN A 245 -9.01 -12.06 6.49
CA ASN A 245 -8.41 -12.95 7.48
C ASN A 245 -7.44 -12.15 8.36
N LEU A 246 -7.91 -11.74 9.55
CA LEU A 246 -7.20 -10.82 10.43
C LEU A 246 -5.82 -11.35 10.85
N ALA A 247 -5.75 -12.63 11.21
CA ALA A 247 -4.51 -13.27 11.62
C ALA A 247 -3.50 -13.36 10.46
N ASN A 248 -3.95 -13.74 9.26
CA ASN A 248 -3.08 -13.77 8.08
C ASN A 248 -2.62 -12.37 7.68
N THR A 249 -3.48 -11.37 7.83
CA THR A 249 -3.13 -9.96 7.58
C THR A 249 -2.05 -9.49 8.54
N ALA A 250 -2.20 -9.76 9.85
CA ALA A 250 -1.18 -9.44 10.85
C ALA A 250 0.16 -10.11 10.54
N ARG A 251 0.15 -11.41 10.20
CA ARG A 251 1.37 -12.13 9.78
C ARG A 251 1.98 -11.53 8.53
N CYS A 252 1.17 -11.20 7.53
CA CYS A 252 1.63 -10.62 6.27
C CYS A 252 2.32 -9.28 6.49
N TRP A 253 1.66 -8.31 7.14
CA TRP A 253 2.22 -6.98 7.36
C TRP A 253 3.40 -6.97 8.34
N THR A 254 3.41 -7.87 9.34
CA THR A 254 4.59 -8.05 10.21
C THR A 254 5.78 -8.59 9.41
N TYR A 255 5.56 -9.59 8.56
CA TYR A 255 6.59 -10.12 7.66
C TYR A 255 7.14 -9.03 6.72
N LEU A 256 6.25 -8.25 6.10
CA LEU A 256 6.64 -7.16 5.19
C LEU A 256 7.38 -6.04 5.93
N THR A 257 7.04 -5.77 7.19
CA THR A 257 7.82 -4.88 8.07
C THR A 257 9.23 -5.43 8.29
N GLY A 258 9.37 -6.73 8.52
CA GLY A 258 10.68 -7.41 8.56
C GLY A 258 11.46 -7.25 7.25
N VAL A 259 10.79 -7.38 6.10
CA VAL A 259 11.39 -7.17 4.77
C VAL A 259 11.93 -5.73 4.62
N ILE A 260 11.16 -4.72 5.02
CA ILE A 260 11.57 -3.31 4.98
C ILE A 260 12.81 -3.07 5.84
N LEU A 261 12.88 -3.74 7.01
CA LEU A 261 14.01 -3.65 7.94
C LEU A 261 15.20 -4.55 7.57
N GLY A 262 15.11 -5.33 6.49
CA GLY A 262 16.14 -6.30 6.12
C GLY A 262 16.31 -7.42 7.15
N LYS A 263 15.25 -7.78 7.89
CA LYS A 263 15.25 -8.82 8.92
C LYS A 263 14.54 -10.09 8.46
N THR A 264 15.15 -11.23 8.77
CA THR A 264 14.47 -12.52 8.75
C THR A 264 13.84 -12.75 10.11
N LEU A 265 12.53 -12.99 10.14
CA LEU A 265 11.78 -13.24 11.36
C LEU A 265 11.74 -14.74 11.67
N SER A 266 11.66 -15.09 12.96
CA SER A 266 11.39 -16.47 13.38
C SER A 266 10.04 -16.94 12.83
N SER A 267 9.96 -18.21 12.42
CA SER A 267 8.71 -18.86 12.04
C SER A 267 7.78 -19.08 13.23
N GLU A 268 8.34 -19.14 14.44
CA GLU A 268 7.57 -19.23 15.67
C GLU A 268 7.03 -17.86 16.04
N ILE A 269 5.72 -17.78 16.27
CA ILE A 269 5.05 -16.56 16.71
C ILE A 269 5.37 -16.35 18.19
N PRO A 270 6.01 -15.24 18.58
CA PRO A 270 6.33 -14.99 19.99
C PRO A 270 5.06 -14.91 20.85
N ASP A 271 5.17 -15.28 22.12
CA ASP A 271 4.06 -15.11 23.06
C ASP A 271 3.75 -13.63 23.26
N HIS A 272 2.48 -13.26 23.08
CA HIS A 272 1.95 -11.91 23.23
C HIS A 272 0.42 -11.95 23.36
N GLU A 273 -0.19 -10.79 23.62
CA GLU A 273 -1.61 -10.65 23.98
C GLU A 273 -2.60 -11.36 23.03
N VAL A 274 -2.30 -11.40 21.73
CA VAL A 274 -3.15 -12.02 20.70
C VAL A 274 -2.57 -13.31 20.10
N SER A 275 -1.54 -13.90 20.73
CA SER A 275 -0.87 -15.11 20.24
C SER A 275 -1.84 -16.27 20.00
N LYS A 276 -2.87 -16.44 20.85
CA LYS A 276 -3.91 -17.48 20.70
C LYS A 276 -4.77 -17.31 19.44
N ALA A 277 -5.08 -16.07 19.05
CA ALA A 277 -5.80 -15.79 17.81
C ALA A 277 -4.91 -16.07 16.58
N LEU A 278 -3.59 -15.95 16.75
CA LEU A 278 -2.57 -16.19 15.73
C LEU A 278 -2.04 -17.63 15.71
N THR A 279 -2.42 -18.51 16.62
CA THR A 279 -1.96 -19.91 16.66
C THR A 279 -3.09 -20.92 16.39
N SER A 280 -4.33 -20.44 16.15
CA SER A 280 -5.47 -21.31 15.88
C SER A 280 -5.18 -22.28 14.70
N PRO A 281 -5.48 -23.60 14.82
CA PRO A 281 -4.80 -24.66 14.05
C PRO A 281 -5.20 -24.81 12.58
N LEU A 282 -5.78 -23.81 11.93
CA LEU A 282 -6.31 -23.96 10.57
C LEU A 282 -5.23 -24.15 9.47
N PHE A 283 -3.94 -24.23 9.79
CA PHE A 283 -2.90 -24.13 8.75
C PHE A 283 -1.68 -25.08 8.84
N PHE A 284 -1.62 -26.03 9.77
CA PHE A 284 -0.58 -27.09 9.72
C PHE A 284 -1.13 -28.43 9.23
N LYS A 285 -1.62 -28.47 7.97
CA LYS A 285 -1.67 -29.70 7.16
C LYS A 285 -1.19 -29.41 5.74
N GLY A 286 0.05 -28.94 5.62
CA GLY A 286 0.85 -29.16 4.43
C GLY A 286 1.38 -30.60 4.48
N LYS A 287 0.98 -31.41 3.50
CA LYS A 287 1.36 -32.82 3.36
C LYS A 287 2.88 -32.98 3.30
N SER A 288 3.39 -33.97 4.03
CA SER A 288 4.64 -34.68 3.72
C SER A 288 4.56 -35.31 2.33
#